data_AF-A0A523LL54-F1
#
_entry.id   AF-A0A523LL54-F1
#
_cell.length_a   1.000
_cell.length_b   1.000
_cell.length_c   1.000
_cell.angle_alpha   90.00
_cell.angle_beta   90.00
_cell.angle_gamma   90.00
#
_symmetry.space_group_name_H-M   'P 1'
#
loop_
_entity.id
_entity.type
_entity.pdbx_description
1 polymer ?
#
loop_
_entity_poly.entity_id
_entity_poly.type
_entity_poly.pdbx_seq_one_letter_code
_entity_poly.pdbx_strand_id
1 'polypeptide(L)' 'MGIRAATLANPDKPAIIMVESGEAVSYGELSDRADQYANFFRRLGFETGDSIAFTLEICPEFFAVCIGALRAGL' A
#
# COMPACT_ATOMS: atom_id res chain seq x y z
N MET A 1 -7.44 8.70 5.07
CA MET A 1 -6.89 9.87 5.80
C MET A 1 -5.65 9.57 6.66
N GLY A 2 -5.16 8.31 6.77
CA GLY A 2 -4.01 7.99 7.64
C GLY A 2 -2.62 8.17 7.01
N ILE A 3 -2.35 7.56 5.85
CA ILE A 3 -0.98 7.49 5.30
C ILE A 3 -0.56 8.76 4.57
N ARG A 4 -1.44 9.40 3.81
CA ARG A 4 -1.10 10.65 3.10
C ARG A 4 -0.66 11.77 4.04
N ALA A 5 -1.29 11.87 5.22
CA ALA A 5 -0.88 12.83 6.24
C ALA A 5 0.51 12.50 6.82
N ALA A 6 0.79 11.22 7.07
CA ALA A 6 2.11 10.77 7.52
C ALA A 6 3.20 11.04 6.47
N THR A 7 2.94 10.77 5.19
CA THR A 7 3.86 11.06 4.07
C THR A 7 4.17 12.55 3.96
N LEU A 8 3.19 13.44 4.15
CA LEU A 8 3.41 14.89 4.14
C LEU A 8 4.23 15.37 5.35
N ALA A 9 4.04 14.74 6.51
CA ALA A 9 4.73 15.14 7.73
C ALA A 9 6.20 14.68 7.75
N ASN A 10 6.47 13.44 7.34
CA ASN A 10 7.82 12.90 7.25
C ASN A 10 7.84 11.67 6.30
N PRO A 11 8.17 11.87 5.01
CA PRO A 11 8.12 10.80 4.01
C PRO A 11 9.16 9.71 4.28
N ASP A 12 10.33 10.06 4.82
CA ASP A 12 11.46 9.14 5.03
C ASP A 12 11.33 8.31 6.31
N LYS A 13 10.38 8.65 7.18
CA LYS A 13 10.13 7.89 8.42
C LYS A 13 9.71 6.46 8.06
N PRO A 14 10.33 5.41 8.67
CA PRO A 14 9.91 4.03 8.49
C PRO A 14 8.44 3.83 8.87
N ALA A 15 7.67 3.26 7.94
CA ALA A 15 6.28 2.84 8.12
C ALA A 15 6.19 1.33 8.41
N ILE A 16 7.07 0.55 7.80
CA ILE A 16 7.17 -0.91 7.96
C ILE A 16 8.63 -1.25 8.24
N ILE A 17 8.85 -2.17 9.18
CA ILE A 17 10.18 -2.75 9.46
C ILE A 17 10.00 -4.27 9.44
N MET A 18 10.67 -4.93 8.52
CA MET A 18 10.72 -6.39 8.43
C MET A 18 11.71 -6.91 9.47
N VAL A 19 11.20 -7.60 10.49
CA VAL A 19 12.00 -7.97 11.67
C VAL A 19 13.16 -8.90 11.31
N GLU A 20 12.94 -9.87 10.42
CA GLU A 20 13.97 -10.85 10.05
C GLU A 20 15.04 -10.30 9.11
N SER A 21 14.65 -9.49 8.11
CA SER A 21 15.60 -8.95 7.12
C SER A 21 16.20 -7.60 7.53
N GLY A 22 15.57 -6.87 8.46
CA GLY A 22 15.91 -5.49 8.78
C GLY A 22 15.52 -4.48 7.69
N GLU A 23 14.86 -4.93 6.60
CA GLU A 23 14.36 -4.04 5.56
C GLU A 23 13.31 -3.09 6.12
N ALA A 24 13.40 -1.81 5.76
CA ALA A 24 12.44 -0.80 6.13
C ALA A 24 11.81 -0.19 4.88
N VAL A 25 10.50 0.02 4.93
CA VAL A 25 9.76 0.78 3.93
C VAL A 25 9.26 2.05 4.58
N SER A 26 9.60 3.19 4.00
CA SER A 26 9.21 4.52 4.47
C SER A 26 7.74 4.84 4.17
N TYR A 27 7.17 5.86 4.83
CA TYR A 27 5.82 6.33 4.53
C TYR A 27 5.67 6.85 3.08
N GLY A 28 6.73 7.43 2.51
CA GLY A 28 6.78 7.85 1.11
C GLY A 28 6.63 6.65 0.18
N GLU A 29 7.55 5.68 0.31
CA GLU A 29 7.55 4.48 -0.53
C GLU A 29 6.26 3.67 -0.40
N LEU A 30 5.73 3.53 0.82
CA LEU A 30 4.46 2.84 1.05
C LEU A 30 3.31 3.54 0.32
N SER A 31 3.27 4.88 0.36
CA SER A 31 2.23 5.64 -0.33
C SER A 31 2.34 5.51 -1.85
N ASP A 32 3.56 5.55 -2.39
CA ASP A 32 3.81 5.43 -3.82
C ASP A 32 3.43 4.03 -4.33
N ARG A 33 3.87 2.97 -3.63
CA ARG A 33 3.47 1.58 -3.94
C ARG A 33 1.96 1.41 -3.88
N ALA A 34 1.29 2.00 -2.87
CA ALA A 34 -0.17 1.94 -2.77
C ALA A 34 -0.88 2.64 -3.95
N ASP A 35 -0.35 3.77 -4.44
CA ASP A 35 -0.90 4.43 -5.64
C ASP A 35 -0.66 3.57 -6.91
N GLN A 36 0.47 2.87 -6.99
CA GLN A 36 0.72 1.92 -8.08
C GLN A 36 -0.30 0.76 -8.07
N TYR A 37 -0.59 0.18 -6.91
CA TYR A 37 -1.61 -0.87 -6.78
C TYR A 37 -3.02 -0.36 -7.10
N ALA A 38 -3.40 0.83 -6.62
CA ALA A 38 -4.70 1.42 -6.96
C ALA A 38 -4.86 1.59 -8.48
N ASN A 39 -3.81 2.06 -9.17
CA ASN A 39 -3.82 2.17 -10.62
C ASN A 39 -3.80 0.80 -11.31
N PHE A 40 -3.12 -0.19 -10.74
CA PHE A 40 -3.13 -1.57 -11.26
C PHE A 40 -4.54 -2.17 -11.21
N PHE A 41 -5.25 -2.06 -10.10
CA PHE A 41 -6.62 -2.56 -9.99
C PHE A 41 -7.58 -1.91 -11.00
N ARG A 42 -7.50 -0.58 -11.17
CA ARG A 42 -8.30 0.12 -12.20
C ARG A 42 -7.96 -0.35 -13.61
N ARG A 43 -6.69 -0.62 -13.91
CA ARG A 43 -6.27 -1.17 -15.22
C ARG A 43 -6.75 -2.59 -15.46
N LEU A 44 -6.98 -3.37 -14.41
CA LEU A 44 -7.61 -4.69 -14.51
C LEU A 44 -9.13 -4.62 -14.73
N GLY A 45 -9.73 -3.43 -14.65
CA GLY A 45 -11.16 -3.22 -14.87
C GLY A 45 -12.02 -3.35 -13.62
N PHE A 46 -11.43 -3.37 -12.43
CA PHE A 46 -12.22 -3.34 -11.20
C PHE A 46 -12.91 -1.99 -11.01
N GLU A 47 -14.15 -2.06 -10.54
CA GLU A 47 -15.00 -0.91 -10.24
C GLU A 47 -15.16 -0.74 -8.72
N THR A 48 -15.65 0.44 -8.32
CA THR A 48 -15.93 0.71 -6.91
C THR A 48 -17.04 -0.21 -6.41
N GLY A 49 -16.78 -0.90 -5.30
CA GLY A 49 -17.68 -1.89 -4.70
C GLY A 49 -17.35 -3.33 -5.08
N ASP A 50 -16.42 -3.56 -6.02
CA ASP A 50 -15.89 -4.90 -6.28
C ASP A 50 -15.08 -5.40 -5.08
N SER A 51 -15.06 -6.71 -4.87
CA SER A 51 -14.28 -7.35 -3.81
C SER A 51 -13.10 -8.13 -4.39
N ILE A 52 -11.96 -8.05 -3.71
CA ILE A 52 -10.78 -8.84 -4.04
C ILE A 52 -10.35 -9.72 -2.88
N ALA A 53 -9.76 -10.86 -3.21
CA ALA A 53 -9.05 -11.72 -2.27
C ALA A 53 -7.63 -11.94 -2.79
N PHE A 54 -6.65 -11.90 -1.90
CA PHE A 54 -5.26 -12.19 -2.22
C PHE A 54 -4.63 -13.02 -1.10
N THR A 55 -3.68 -13.86 -1.50
CA THR A 55 -2.84 -14.64 -0.59
C THR A 55 -1.40 -14.23 -0.83
N LEU A 56 -0.73 -13.80 0.22
CA LEU A 56 0.63 -13.30 0.19
C LEU A 56 1.41 -13.97 1.32
N GLU A 57 2.72 -14.13 1.10
CA GLU A 57 3.64 -14.42 2.19
C GLU A 57 3.80 -13.18 3.09
N ILE A 58 4.54 -13.30 4.19
CA ILE A 58 4.88 -12.16 5.04
C ILE A 58 5.84 -11.26 4.26
N CYS A 59 5.31 -10.22 3.63
CA CYS A 59 6.05 -9.28 2.81
C CYS A 59 5.61 -7.83 3.06
N PRO A 60 6.49 -6.84 2.81
CA PRO A 60 6.15 -5.43 2.98
C PRO A 60 5.03 -4.96 2.04
N GLU A 61 4.83 -5.64 0.90
CA GLU A 61 3.79 -5.31 -0.08
C GLU A 61 2.38 -5.47 0.47
N PHE A 62 2.17 -6.30 1.50
CA PHE A 62 0.85 -6.56 2.08
C PHE A 62 0.07 -5.28 2.36
N PHE A 63 0.73 -4.30 3.01
CA PHE A 63 0.08 -3.04 3.34
C PHE A 63 -0.20 -2.22 2.08
N ALA A 64 0.76 -2.15 1.14
CA ALA A 64 0.60 -1.40 -0.10
C ALA A 64 -0.59 -1.92 -0.93
N VAL A 65 -0.78 -3.24 -1.00
CA VAL A 65 -1.93 -3.88 -1.66
C VAL A 65 -3.24 -3.50 -0.97
N CYS A 66 -3.31 -3.64 0.36
CA CYS A 66 -4.50 -3.27 1.14
C CYS A 66 -4.90 -1.80 0.93
N ILE A 67 -3.92 -0.88 1.04
CA ILE A 67 -4.16 0.55 0.89
C ILE A 67 -4.52 0.88 -0.56
N GLY A 68 -3.87 0.23 -1.53
CA GLY A 68 -4.16 0.39 -2.95
C GLY A 68 -5.59 -0.03 -3.28
N ALA A 69 -6.08 -1.13 -2.71
CA ALA A 69 -7.45 -1.59 -2.85
C ALA A 69 -8.45 -0.57 -2.28
N LEU A 70 -8.22 -0.11 -1.04
CA LEU A 70 -9.02 0.93 -0.41
C LEU A 70 -9.04 2.24 -1.23
N ARG A 71 -7.91 2.61 -1.86
CA ARG A 71 -7.82 3.80 -2.74
C ARG A 71 -8.51 3.58 -4.10
N ALA A 72 -8.60 2.35 -4.57
CA ALA A 72 -9.34 1.99 -5.78
C ALA A 72 -10.86 1.89 -5.55
N GLY A 73 -11.30 1.83 -4.29
CA GLY A 73 -12.71 1.70 -3.93
C GLY A 73 -13.18 0.24 -3.86
N LEU A 74 -12.24 -0.69 -3.69
CA LEU A 74 -12.49 -2.12 -3.47
C LEU A 74 -12.72 -2.40 -1.98
#